data_AF-A0A7S2BLV0-F1
#
_entry.id   AF-A0A7S2BLV0-F1
#
_cell.length_a   1.000
_cell.length_b   1.000
_cell.length_c   1.000
_cell.angle_alpha   90.00
_cell.angle_beta   90.00
_cell.angle_gamma   90.00
#
_symmetry.space_group_name_H-M   'P 1'
#
loop_
_entity.id
_entity.type
_entity.pdbx_description
1 polymer ?
#
loop_
_entity_poly.entity_id
_entity_poly.type
_entity_poly.pdbx_seq_one_letter_code
_entity_poly.pdbx_strand_id
1 'polypeptide(L)'
;ETVPSILQEVGPWLVEEAVAEITLCRNELFDKVIVYKLKAGLKHGSAKGTAGNLDAVSCDIQLLTEGIQVATRLGTISADAKRFYTTACIVKALRQSIQKRPASWPHVAAGLETAMRAEEENMLAPIAEAEVQLYHDEMRHHVLEVQLTQCLRSGKTMVDYGRAPVVDAQALNELKAAIFNAIRLGCPSDRTELLLSSANTIFKLRTSLKVGNLERISELLTSAAVENLCEEVKEEVLEVESFFEQRREAAMAEEGAS
;
A
#
# COMPACT_ATOMS: atom_id res chain seq x y z
N GLU A 1 6.28 -38.90 20.25
CA GLU A 1 6.40 -39.25 18.82
C GLU A 1 5.14 -38.81 18.10
N THR A 2 5.26 -38.22 16.91
CA THR A 2 4.09 -37.86 16.09
C THR A 2 3.68 -39.08 15.27
N VAL A 3 2.38 -39.31 15.07
CA VAL A 3 1.84 -40.43 14.26
C VAL A 3 2.53 -40.63 12.89
N PRO A 4 2.98 -39.57 12.17
CA PRO A 4 3.83 -39.70 10.98
C PRO A 4 5.12 -40.51 11.15
N SER A 5 5.76 -40.43 12.32
CA SER A 5 7.03 -41.08 12.64
C SER A 5 6.85 -42.59 12.79
N ILE A 6 5.77 -43.01 13.45
CA ILE A 6 5.42 -44.42 13.65
C ILE A 6 5.21 -45.10 12.30
N LEU A 7 4.43 -44.48 11.40
CA LEU A 7 4.19 -45.02 10.05
C LEU A 7 5.44 -45.10 9.18
N GLN A 8 6.48 -44.32 9.49
CA GLN A 8 7.76 -44.36 8.78
C GLN A 8 8.63 -45.55 9.23
N GLU A 9 8.50 -45.97 10.48
CA GLU A 9 9.23 -47.09 11.07
C GLU A 9 8.63 -48.46 10.72
N VAL A 10 7.31 -48.55 10.48
CA VAL A 10 6.64 -49.82 10.12
C VAL A 10 6.88 -50.25 8.67
N GLY A 11 7.36 -49.34 7.82
CA GLY A 11 7.61 -49.55 6.39
C GLY A 11 8.28 -50.89 6.00
N PRO A 12 9.35 -51.33 6.69
CA PRO A 12 10.08 -52.56 6.36
C PRO A 12 9.35 -53.87 6.70
N TRP A 13 8.31 -53.81 7.53
CA TRP A 13 7.64 -54.98 8.09
C TRP A 13 6.25 -55.22 7.50
N LEU A 14 5.90 -54.45 6.46
CA LEU A 14 4.60 -54.50 5.82
C LEU A 14 4.50 -55.62 4.79
N VAL A 15 3.44 -56.42 4.90
CA VAL A 15 3.02 -57.34 3.85
C VAL A 15 2.50 -56.55 2.64
N GLU A 16 2.72 -57.07 1.44
CA GLU A 16 2.46 -56.37 0.17
C GLU A 16 1.01 -55.88 0.06
N GLU A 17 0.06 -56.70 0.53
CA GLU A 17 -1.37 -56.40 0.53
C GLU A 17 -1.72 -55.17 1.39
N ALA A 18 -0.95 -54.90 2.45
CA ALA A 18 -1.17 -53.77 3.35
C ALA A 18 -0.43 -52.49 2.91
N VAL A 19 0.54 -52.58 2.00
CA VAL A 19 1.36 -51.43 1.59
C VAL A 19 0.50 -50.30 0.99
N ALA A 20 -0.47 -50.65 0.15
CA ALA A 20 -1.35 -49.67 -0.50
C ALA A 20 -2.23 -48.93 0.52
N GLU A 21 -2.83 -49.67 1.45
CA GLU A 21 -3.69 -49.11 2.50
C GLU A 21 -2.90 -48.22 3.46
N ILE A 22 -1.73 -48.69 3.93
CA ILE A 22 -0.88 -47.87 4.81
C ILE A 22 -0.37 -46.63 4.10
N THR A 23 -0.02 -46.73 2.82
CA THR A 23 0.42 -45.56 2.03
C THR A 23 -0.70 -44.53 1.93
N LEU A 24 -1.94 -44.96 1.70
CA LEU A 24 -3.10 -44.07 1.63
C LEU A 24 -3.37 -43.39 2.99
N CYS A 25 -3.37 -44.16 4.08
CA CYS A 25 -3.50 -43.63 5.44
C CYS A 25 -2.40 -42.63 5.79
N ARG A 26 -1.15 -42.92 5.38
CA ARG A 26 -0.01 -42.03 5.57
C ARG A 26 -0.19 -40.72 4.81
N ASN A 27 -0.60 -40.79 3.56
CA ASN A 27 -0.82 -39.62 2.72
C ASN A 27 -1.94 -38.72 3.26
N GLU A 28 -3.08 -39.31 3.66
CA GLU A 28 -4.17 -38.58 4.29
C GLU A 28 -3.72 -37.91 5.60
N LEU A 29 -2.96 -38.65 6.44
CA LEU A 29 -2.42 -38.09 7.68
C LEU A 29 -1.48 -36.91 7.42
N PHE A 30 -0.58 -37.03 6.43
CA PHE A 30 0.34 -35.96 6.06
C PHE A 30 -0.42 -34.70 5.61
N ASP A 31 -1.41 -34.87 4.74
CA ASP A 31 -2.25 -33.75 4.29
C ASP A 31 -3.01 -33.10 5.46
N LYS A 32 -3.57 -33.87 6.40
CA LYS A 32 -4.23 -33.31 7.60
C LYS A 32 -3.27 -32.51 8.46
N VAL A 33 -2.07 -33.03 8.70
CA VAL A 33 -1.02 -32.35 9.49
C VAL A 33 -0.61 -31.05 8.80
N ILE A 34 -0.39 -31.08 7.48
CA ILE A 34 -0.05 -29.90 6.68
C ILE A 34 -1.16 -28.85 6.78
N VAL A 35 -2.40 -29.22 6.46
CA VAL A 35 -3.54 -28.29 6.47
C VAL A 35 -3.74 -27.70 7.87
N TYR A 36 -3.61 -28.50 8.93
CA TYR A 36 -3.71 -28.03 10.30
C TYR A 36 -2.64 -26.96 10.62
N LYS A 37 -1.37 -27.24 10.31
CA LYS A 37 -0.25 -26.33 10.55
C LYS A 37 -0.36 -25.04 9.73
N LEU A 38 -0.71 -25.14 8.45
CA LEU A 38 -0.87 -23.99 7.57
C LEU A 38 -2.07 -23.12 7.98
N LYS A 39 -3.21 -23.72 8.34
CA LYS A 39 -4.35 -22.97 8.89
C LYS A 39 -3.99 -22.23 10.17
N ALA A 40 -3.22 -22.87 11.06
CA ALA A 40 -2.75 -22.22 12.28
C ALA A 40 -1.87 -21.00 11.94
N GLY A 41 -0.91 -21.15 11.03
CA GLY A 41 -0.03 -20.04 10.60
C GLY A 41 -0.75 -18.92 9.83
N LEU A 42 -1.78 -19.25 9.05
CA LEU A 42 -2.59 -18.24 8.34
C LEU A 42 -3.47 -17.46 9.31
N LYS A 43 -4.06 -18.14 10.31
CA LYS A 43 -4.94 -17.51 11.31
C LYS A 43 -4.20 -16.62 12.31
N HIS A 44 -2.94 -16.95 12.62
CA HIS A 44 -2.16 -16.24 13.62
C HIS A 44 -1.07 -15.39 12.96
N GLY A 45 -0.75 -14.25 13.56
CA GLY A 45 0.30 -13.37 13.06
C GLY A 45 -0.07 -12.56 11.81
N SER A 46 -1.35 -12.47 11.45
CA SER A 46 -1.85 -11.60 10.37
C SER A 46 -1.56 -10.14 10.65
N ALA A 47 -1.35 -9.36 9.58
CA ALA A 47 -1.32 -7.92 9.67
C ALA A 47 -2.66 -7.40 10.21
N LYS A 48 -2.59 -6.38 11.08
CA LYS A 48 -3.75 -5.76 11.71
C LYS A 48 -3.76 -4.27 11.43
N GLY A 49 -4.94 -3.67 11.51
CA GLY A 49 -5.14 -2.23 11.34
C GLY A 49 -6.03 -1.93 10.14
N THR A 50 -5.90 -0.71 9.64
CA THR A 50 -6.62 -0.18 8.49
C THR A 50 -5.62 0.30 7.45
N ALA A 51 -6.08 0.48 6.20
CA ALA A 51 -5.24 1.06 5.15
C ALA A 51 -4.64 2.41 5.60
N GLY A 52 -3.34 2.57 5.44
CA GLY A 52 -2.52 3.70 5.89
C GLY A 52 -2.04 3.63 7.35
N ASN A 53 -2.53 2.66 8.12
CA ASN A 53 -2.15 2.42 9.52
C ASN A 53 -1.94 0.91 9.78
N LEU A 54 -1.35 0.22 8.81
CA LEU A 54 -1.08 -1.21 8.92
C LEU A 54 0.04 -1.48 9.94
N ASP A 55 -0.27 -2.27 10.97
CA ASP A 55 0.72 -2.70 11.96
C ASP A 55 1.59 -3.83 11.40
N ALA A 56 2.67 -3.43 10.73
CA ALA A 56 3.66 -4.34 10.17
C ALA A 56 4.57 -4.96 11.25
N VAL A 57 4.64 -4.40 12.46
CA VAL A 57 5.60 -4.82 13.50
C VAL A 57 5.09 -6.05 14.24
N SER A 58 3.78 -6.10 14.50
CA SER A 58 3.17 -7.24 15.20
C SER A 58 2.88 -8.44 14.31
N CYS A 59 3.10 -8.32 12.99
CA CYS A 59 3.04 -9.46 12.07
C CYS A 59 3.99 -10.56 12.54
N ASP A 60 3.48 -11.79 12.69
CA ASP A 60 4.29 -12.96 12.99
C ASP A 60 4.25 -13.93 11.81
N ILE A 61 5.44 -14.34 11.38
CA ILE A 61 5.66 -15.24 10.24
C ILE A 61 6.22 -16.60 10.66
N GLN A 62 6.52 -16.81 11.96
CA GLN A 62 7.18 -18.02 12.44
C GLN A 62 6.30 -19.25 12.23
N LEU A 63 5.06 -19.24 12.74
CA LEU A 63 4.12 -20.36 12.60
C LEU A 63 3.83 -20.70 11.14
N LEU A 64 3.71 -19.67 10.29
CA LEU A 64 3.49 -19.86 8.86
C LEU A 64 4.72 -20.47 8.17
N THR A 65 5.92 -20.04 8.57
CA THR A 65 7.19 -20.57 8.05
C THR A 65 7.38 -22.04 8.46
N GLU A 66 7.10 -22.40 9.70
CA GLU A 66 7.14 -23.79 10.17
C GLU A 66 6.13 -24.66 9.40
N GLY A 67 4.90 -24.17 9.21
CA GLY A 67 3.89 -24.88 8.43
C GLY A 67 4.32 -25.14 7.00
N ILE A 68 4.91 -24.13 6.33
CA ILE A 68 5.46 -24.26 4.98
C ILE A 68 6.60 -25.30 4.96
N GLN A 69 7.53 -25.28 5.92
CA GLN A 69 8.61 -26.27 6.00
C GLN A 69 8.08 -27.70 6.17
N VAL A 70 7.05 -27.90 6.99
CA VAL A 70 6.40 -29.21 7.13
C VAL A 70 5.77 -29.65 5.81
N ALA A 71 5.09 -28.75 5.11
CA ALA A 71 4.49 -29.02 3.80
C ALA A 71 5.54 -29.36 2.72
N THR A 72 6.64 -28.62 2.67
CA THR A 72 7.76 -28.89 1.75
C THR A 72 8.40 -30.25 2.04
N ARG A 73 8.53 -30.63 3.32
CA ARG A 73 9.15 -31.90 3.72
C ARG A 73 8.25 -33.12 3.44
N LEU A 74 6.97 -33.02 3.78
CA LEU A 74 6.02 -34.13 3.66
C LEU A 74 5.42 -34.26 2.25
N GLY A 75 5.42 -33.17 1.47
CA GLY A 75 4.75 -33.07 0.19
C GLY A 75 3.24 -32.86 0.33
N THR A 76 2.65 -32.11 -0.60
CA THR A 76 1.20 -31.85 -0.64
C THR A 76 0.54 -32.69 -1.72
N ILE A 77 -0.40 -33.57 -1.36
CA ILE A 77 -1.01 -34.50 -2.31
C ILE A 77 -2.41 -34.01 -2.71
N SER A 78 -3.29 -33.80 -1.74
CA SER A 78 -4.65 -33.31 -1.95
C SER A 78 -4.68 -31.87 -2.50
N ALA A 79 -5.76 -31.56 -3.20
CA ALA A 79 -6.04 -30.22 -3.70
C ALA A 79 -6.12 -29.20 -2.54
N ASP A 80 -6.70 -29.59 -1.40
CA ASP A 80 -6.78 -28.74 -0.22
C ASP A 80 -5.40 -28.42 0.35
N ALA A 81 -4.53 -29.42 0.53
CA ALA A 81 -3.17 -29.19 1.02
C ALA A 81 -2.38 -28.26 0.08
N LYS A 82 -2.51 -28.45 -1.23
CA LYS A 82 -1.89 -27.57 -2.25
C LYS A 82 -2.43 -26.14 -2.16
N ARG A 83 -3.75 -25.97 -2.04
CA ARG A 83 -4.41 -24.65 -1.89
C ARG A 83 -3.90 -23.90 -0.65
N PHE A 84 -3.88 -24.56 0.51
CA PHE A 84 -3.34 -23.95 1.73
C PHE A 84 -1.84 -23.65 1.63
N TYR A 85 -1.07 -24.50 0.96
CA TYR A 85 0.36 -24.27 0.75
C TYR A 85 0.63 -23.06 -0.13
N THR A 86 -0.03 -22.96 -1.29
CA THR A 86 0.07 -21.81 -2.19
C THR A 86 -0.32 -20.52 -1.46
N THR A 87 -1.45 -20.53 -0.75
CA THR A 87 -1.92 -19.38 0.02
C THR A 87 -0.92 -18.98 1.10
N ALA A 88 -0.36 -19.94 1.84
CA ALA A 88 0.63 -19.69 2.87
C ALA A 88 1.91 -19.05 2.32
N CYS A 89 2.40 -19.50 1.16
CA CYS A 89 3.55 -18.91 0.50
C CYS A 89 3.30 -17.44 0.11
N ILE A 90 2.13 -17.14 -0.45
CA ILE A 90 1.72 -15.78 -0.83
C ILE A 90 1.63 -14.87 0.40
N VAL A 91 0.88 -15.28 1.43
CA VAL A 91 0.71 -14.49 2.67
C VAL A 91 2.05 -14.28 3.39
N LYS A 92 2.92 -15.30 3.42
CA LYS A 92 4.27 -15.15 3.97
C LYS A 92 5.06 -14.09 3.21
N ALA A 93 5.03 -14.10 1.87
CA ALA A 93 5.73 -13.12 1.06
C ALA A 93 5.20 -11.69 1.32
N LEU A 94 3.88 -11.53 1.45
CA LEU A 94 3.26 -10.25 1.80
C LEU A 94 3.69 -9.75 3.19
N ARG A 95 3.57 -10.60 4.23
CA ARG A 95 4.01 -10.27 5.60
C ARG A 95 5.49 -9.92 5.68
N GLN A 96 6.34 -10.66 4.97
CA GLN A 96 7.78 -10.36 4.91
C GLN A 96 8.08 -9.04 4.19
N SER A 97 7.29 -8.69 3.19
CA SER A 97 7.51 -7.46 2.39
C SER A 97 7.17 -6.20 3.18
N ILE A 98 6.11 -6.25 4.00
CA ILE A 98 5.70 -5.12 4.85
C ILE A 98 6.57 -4.98 6.10
N GLN A 99 7.12 -6.08 6.64
CA GLN A 99 8.01 -6.04 7.80
C GLN A 99 9.34 -5.34 7.53
N LYS A 100 9.80 -5.28 6.27
CA LYS A 100 11.04 -4.58 5.91
C LYS A 100 10.91 -3.08 6.23
N ARG A 101 12.00 -2.43 6.66
CA ARG A 101 12.05 -0.99 6.88
C ARG A 101 13.12 -0.33 5.99
N PRO A 102 12.72 0.47 4.98
CA PRO A 102 11.35 0.76 4.54
C PRO A 102 10.65 -0.47 3.94
N ALA A 103 9.31 -0.45 3.93
CA ALA A 103 8.50 -1.53 3.35
C ALA A 103 8.83 -1.69 1.85
N SER A 104 8.86 -2.94 1.39
CA SER A 104 9.20 -3.22 0.00
C SER A 104 7.96 -3.31 -0.88
N TRP A 105 7.40 -2.15 -1.22
CA TRP A 105 6.19 -2.03 -2.04
C TRP A 105 6.23 -2.77 -3.38
N PRO A 106 7.35 -2.86 -4.12
CA PRO A 106 7.42 -3.68 -5.31
C PRO A 106 7.16 -5.17 -5.05
N HIS A 107 7.63 -5.69 -3.91
CA HIS A 107 7.38 -7.09 -3.52
C HIS A 107 5.95 -7.29 -3.02
N VAL A 108 5.35 -6.27 -2.36
CA VAL A 108 3.92 -6.30 -2.02
C VAL A 108 3.08 -6.37 -3.29
N ALA A 109 3.39 -5.55 -4.30
CA ALA A 109 2.71 -5.55 -5.59
C ALA A 109 2.79 -6.92 -6.30
N ALA A 110 3.99 -7.49 -6.39
CA ALA A 110 4.18 -8.82 -6.96
C ALA A 110 3.44 -9.91 -6.15
N GLY A 111 3.44 -9.81 -4.82
CA GLY A 111 2.67 -10.70 -3.95
C GLY A 111 1.17 -10.64 -4.21
N LEU A 112 0.61 -9.43 -4.36
CA LEU A 112 -0.80 -9.23 -4.69
C LEU A 112 -1.15 -9.75 -6.09
N GLU A 113 -0.28 -9.57 -7.08
CA GLU A 113 -0.48 -10.14 -8.42
C GLU A 113 -0.53 -11.68 -8.36
N THR A 114 0.36 -12.31 -7.59
CA THR A 114 0.31 -13.76 -7.38
C THR A 114 -0.95 -14.19 -6.61
N ALA A 115 -1.46 -13.36 -5.69
CA ALA A 115 -2.71 -13.61 -4.98
C ALA A 115 -3.92 -13.56 -5.92
N MET A 116 -3.99 -12.57 -6.81
CA MET A 116 -5.07 -12.44 -7.81
C MET A 116 -5.11 -13.64 -8.75
N ARG A 117 -3.94 -14.07 -9.26
CA ARG A 117 -3.85 -15.28 -10.10
C ARG A 117 -4.28 -16.53 -9.35
N ALA A 118 -3.89 -16.67 -8.08
CA ALA A 118 -4.32 -17.78 -7.25
C ALA A 118 -5.83 -17.75 -6.97
N GLU A 119 -6.45 -16.57 -6.86
CA GLU A 119 -7.90 -16.41 -6.73
C GLU A 119 -8.63 -16.85 -8.00
N GLU A 120 -8.18 -16.42 -9.18
CA GLU A 120 -8.71 -16.85 -10.49
C GLU A 120 -8.65 -18.37 -10.67
N GLU A 121 -7.58 -19.00 -10.19
CA GLU A 121 -7.37 -20.45 -10.23
C GLU A 121 -8.07 -21.21 -9.08
N ASN A 122 -8.82 -20.53 -8.19
CA ASN A 122 -9.45 -21.09 -6.99
C ASN A 122 -8.45 -21.79 -6.03
N MET A 123 -7.21 -21.31 -6.03
CA MET A 123 -6.08 -21.75 -5.23
C MET A 123 -5.78 -20.82 -4.04
N LEU A 124 -6.54 -19.73 -3.90
CA LEU A 124 -6.54 -18.89 -2.70
C LEU A 124 -7.50 -19.48 -1.66
N ALA A 125 -7.03 -19.68 -0.43
CA ALA A 125 -7.86 -20.19 0.66
C ALA A 125 -8.66 -19.04 1.30
N PRO A 126 -9.96 -19.24 1.61
CA PRO A 126 -10.82 -18.18 2.15
C PRO A 126 -10.34 -17.54 3.45
N ILE A 127 -9.54 -18.28 4.24
CA ILE A 127 -8.95 -17.78 5.49
C ILE A 127 -8.02 -16.58 5.27
N ALA A 128 -7.46 -16.42 4.06
CA ALA A 128 -6.53 -15.36 3.72
C ALA A 128 -7.17 -14.18 2.98
N GLU A 129 -8.41 -14.30 2.50
CA GLU A 129 -9.07 -13.26 1.68
C GLU A 129 -9.09 -11.89 2.38
N ALA A 130 -9.51 -11.85 3.63
CA ALA A 130 -9.57 -10.60 4.40
C ALA A 130 -8.18 -9.96 4.59
N GLU A 131 -7.14 -10.78 4.79
CA GLU A 131 -5.77 -10.29 4.95
C GLU A 131 -5.20 -9.80 3.61
N VAL A 132 -5.42 -10.54 2.51
CA VAL A 132 -5.01 -10.12 1.16
C VAL A 132 -5.71 -8.82 0.76
N GLN A 133 -7.00 -8.69 1.06
CA GLN A 133 -7.75 -7.46 0.81
C GLN A 133 -7.18 -6.27 1.59
N LEU A 134 -6.76 -6.48 2.84
CA LEU A 134 -6.09 -5.44 3.62
C LEU A 134 -4.78 -4.98 2.96
N TYR A 135 -3.96 -5.90 2.44
CA TYR A 135 -2.77 -5.55 1.66
C TYR A 135 -3.11 -4.81 0.35
N HIS A 136 -4.21 -5.18 -0.30
CA HIS A 136 -4.69 -4.49 -1.49
C HIS A 136 -5.07 -3.04 -1.18
N ASP A 137 -5.78 -2.80 -0.08
CA ASP A 137 -6.18 -1.47 0.33
C ASP A 137 -5.00 -0.63 0.82
N GLU A 138 -4.04 -1.25 1.51
CA GLU A 138 -2.77 -0.62 1.88
C GLU A 138 -1.95 -0.22 0.65
N MET A 139 -1.87 -1.08 -0.38
CA MET A 139 -1.17 -0.77 -1.62
C MET A 139 -1.84 0.40 -2.37
N ARG A 140 -3.17 0.43 -2.42
CA ARG A 140 -3.93 1.57 -2.98
C ARG A 140 -3.61 2.86 -2.23
N HIS A 141 -3.58 2.81 -0.91
CA HIS A 141 -3.21 3.93 -0.07
C HIS A 141 -1.79 4.44 -0.39
N HIS A 142 -0.81 3.54 -0.45
CA HIS A 142 0.56 3.89 -0.76
C HIS A 142 0.71 4.54 -2.15
N VAL A 143 0.05 3.98 -3.17
CA VAL A 143 0.07 4.53 -4.53
C VAL A 143 -0.53 5.94 -4.56
N LEU A 144 -1.65 6.17 -3.85
CA LEU A 144 -2.25 7.49 -3.73
C LEU A 144 -1.32 8.49 -3.06
N GLU A 145 -0.67 8.10 -1.96
CA GLU A 145 0.27 8.97 -1.25
C GLU A 145 1.45 9.37 -2.15
N VAL A 146 2.06 8.39 -2.83
CA VAL A 146 3.18 8.63 -3.75
C VAL A 146 2.75 9.52 -4.90
N GLN A 147 1.58 9.25 -5.51
CA GLN A 147 1.09 10.04 -6.63
C GLN A 147 0.80 11.49 -6.24
N LEU A 148 0.08 11.71 -5.14
CA LEU A 148 -0.23 13.06 -4.65
C LEU A 148 1.06 13.83 -4.29
N THR A 149 1.97 13.19 -3.57
CA THR A 149 3.26 13.77 -3.19
C THR A 149 4.08 14.14 -4.44
N GLN A 150 4.12 13.28 -5.44
CA GLN A 150 4.84 13.53 -6.68
C GLN A 150 4.21 14.69 -7.47
N CYS A 151 2.90 14.72 -7.66
CA CYS A 151 2.22 15.81 -8.39
C CYS A 151 2.33 17.16 -7.69
N LEU A 152 2.34 17.17 -6.35
CA LEU A 152 2.60 18.38 -5.58
C LEU A 152 4.02 18.90 -5.84
N ARG A 153 5.02 18.02 -5.91
CA ARG A 153 6.42 18.38 -6.16
C ARG A 153 6.74 18.73 -7.62
N SER A 154 6.16 18.03 -8.60
CA SER A 154 6.54 18.16 -10.03
C SER A 154 5.96 19.38 -10.73
N GLY A 155 5.05 20.12 -10.09
CA GLY A 155 4.37 21.27 -10.68
C GLY A 155 4.58 22.60 -9.95
N LYS A 156 5.62 22.71 -9.10
CA LYS A 156 5.90 23.93 -8.34
C LYS A 156 5.95 25.14 -9.27
N THR A 157 5.26 26.21 -8.87
CA THR A 157 5.33 27.48 -9.60
C THR A 157 6.74 28.04 -9.52
N MET A 158 7.40 28.19 -10.67
CA MET A 158 8.64 28.95 -10.69
C MET A 158 8.29 30.43 -10.62
N VAL A 159 8.58 31.02 -9.46
CA VAL A 159 8.49 32.45 -9.22
C VAL A 159 9.86 33.05 -9.56
N ASP A 160 9.98 33.64 -10.76
CA ASP A 160 11.16 34.41 -11.13
C ASP A 160 10.90 35.89 -10.85
N TYR A 161 11.76 36.53 -10.04
CA TYR A 161 11.56 37.90 -9.59
C TYR A 161 11.48 38.85 -10.79
N GLY A 162 10.32 39.49 -10.98
CA GLY A 162 10.05 40.40 -12.10
C GLY A 162 9.31 39.79 -13.29
N ARG A 163 9.00 38.48 -13.28
CA ARG A 163 8.12 37.83 -14.27
C ARG A 163 6.88 37.25 -13.60
N ALA A 164 5.80 37.09 -14.39
CA ALA A 164 4.61 36.41 -13.91
C ALA A 164 4.93 34.93 -13.64
N PRO A 165 4.40 34.35 -12.55
CA PRO A 165 4.65 32.95 -12.19
C PRO A 165 4.20 32.02 -13.32
N VAL A 166 5.09 31.10 -13.71
CA VAL A 166 4.81 30.15 -14.80
C VAL A 166 4.26 28.87 -14.20
N VAL A 167 3.06 28.49 -14.65
CA VAL A 167 2.37 27.26 -14.24
C VAL A 167 2.44 26.26 -15.39
N ASP A 168 3.01 25.08 -15.13
CA ASP A 168 2.97 23.98 -16.09
C ASP A 168 1.55 23.39 -16.22
N ALA A 169 1.01 23.45 -17.43
CA ALA A 169 -0.32 22.92 -17.73
C ALA A 169 -0.39 21.39 -17.65
N GLN A 170 0.71 20.68 -17.94
CA GLN A 170 0.77 19.23 -17.87
C GLN A 170 0.75 18.77 -16.41
N ALA A 171 1.63 19.33 -15.56
CA ALA A 171 1.61 19.06 -14.12
C ALA A 171 0.27 19.41 -13.46
N LEU A 172 -0.41 20.47 -13.90
CA LEU A 172 -1.74 20.83 -13.39
C LEU A 172 -2.81 19.79 -13.73
N ASN A 173 -2.76 19.21 -14.94
CA ASN A 173 -3.67 18.14 -15.34
C ASN A 173 -3.40 16.83 -14.59
N GLU A 174 -2.12 16.50 -14.35
CA GLU A 174 -1.72 15.35 -13.55
C GLU A 174 -2.18 15.49 -12.09
N LEU A 175 -2.04 16.67 -11.50
CA LEU A 175 -2.55 16.97 -10.15
C LEU A 175 -4.08 16.82 -10.09
N LYS A 176 -4.81 17.32 -11.11
CA LYS A 176 -6.26 17.15 -11.20
C LYS A 176 -6.67 15.67 -11.27
N ALA A 177 -5.95 14.87 -12.06
CA ALA A 177 -6.19 13.43 -12.16
C ALA A 177 -5.90 12.71 -10.84
N ALA A 178 -4.83 13.09 -10.14
CA ALA A 178 -4.49 12.55 -8.83
C ALA A 178 -5.55 12.88 -7.77
N ILE A 179 -6.04 14.12 -7.73
CA ILE A 179 -7.15 14.54 -6.85
C ILE A 179 -8.42 13.74 -7.15
N PHE A 180 -8.77 13.59 -8.42
CA PHE A 180 -9.95 12.80 -8.81
C PHE A 180 -9.83 11.34 -8.38
N ASN A 181 -8.66 10.73 -8.56
CA ASN A 181 -8.39 9.36 -8.10
C ASN A 181 -8.48 9.23 -6.58
N ALA A 182 -7.95 10.19 -5.82
CA ALA A 182 -8.03 10.21 -4.36
C ALA A 182 -9.47 10.32 -3.85
N ILE A 183 -10.30 11.18 -4.47
CA ILE A 183 -11.73 11.30 -4.14
C ILE A 183 -12.47 9.99 -4.44
N ARG A 184 -12.19 9.36 -5.59
CA ARG A 184 -12.86 8.12 -6.01
C ARG A 184 -12.52 6.93 -5.11
N LEU A 185 -11.26 6.81 -4.70
CA LEU A 185 -10.78 5.69 -3.88
C LEU A 185 -11.06 5.87 -2.38
N GLY A 186 -11.32 7.11 -1.95
CA GLY A 186 -11.45 7.47 -0.54
C GLY A 186 -10.09 7.67 0.13
N CYS A 187 -10.06 8.50 1.17
CA CYS A 187 -8.87 8.76 1.96
C CYS A 187 -8.99 8.01 3.30
N PRO A 188 -8.27 6.89 3.49
CA PRO A 188 -8.42 6.08 4.70
C PRO A 188 -7.59 6.57 5.88
N SER A 189 -6.64 7.50 5.67
CA SER A 189 -5.80 8.07 6.75
C SER A 189 -5.80 9.60 6.76
N ASP A 190 -5.59 10.16 7.95
CA ASP A 190 -5.46 11.59 8.21
C ASP A 190 -4.40 12.23 7.30
N ARG A 191 -3.31 11.49 7.00
CA ARG A 191 -2.25 11.95 6.11
C ARG A 191 -2.71 12.08 4.67
N THR A 192 -3.48 11.12 4.15
CA THR A 192 -4.07 11.25 2.81
C THR A 192 -5.12 12.36 2.72
N GLU A 193 -5.87 12.60 3.79
CA GLU A 193 -6.81 13.72 3.87
C GLU A 193 -6.09 15.07 3.87
N LEU A 194 -4.99 15.19 4.62
CA LEU A 194 -4.12 16.37 4.60
C LEU A 194 -3.51 16.60 3.21
N LEU A 195 -3.02 15.55 2.56
CA LEU A 195 -2.47 15.64 1.20
C LEU A 195 -3.54 16.04 0.18
N LEU A 196 -4.76 15.51 0.30
CA LEU A 196 -5.87 15.85 -0.61
C LEU A 196 -6.35 17.29 -0.42
N SER A 197 -6.49 17.76 0.82
CA SER A 197 -6.86 19.14 1.12
C SER A 197 -5.78 20.12 0.65
N SER A 198 -4.50 19.79 0.88
CA SER A 198 -3.35 20.57 0.38
C SER A 198 -3.31 20.59 -1.15
N ALA A 199 -3.49 19.44 -1.80
CA ALA A 199 -3.54 19.32 -3.26
C ALA A 199 -4.68 20.15 -3.87
N ASN A 200 -5.86 20.16 -3.26
CA ASN A 200 -6.97 21.00 -3.70
C ASN A 200 -6.66 22.50 -3.57
N THR A 201 -5.99 22.90 -2.49
CA THR A 201 -5.60 24.30 -2.26
C THR A 201 -4.59 24.76 -3.30
N ILE A 202 -3.52 23.99 -3.51
CA ILE A 202 -2.52 24.24 -4.56
C ILE A 202 -3.13 24.21 -5.96
N PHE A 203 -4.05 23.28 -6.24
CA PHE A 203 -4.70 23.22 -7.56
C PHE A 203 -5.50 24.51 -7.84
N LYS A 204 -6.25 25.00 -6.85
CA LYS A 204 -6.97 26.28 -6.95
C LYS A 204 -6.01 27.45 -7.10
N LEU A 205 -4.89 27.46 -6.36
CA LEU A 205 -3.86 28.49 -6.43
C LEU A 205 -3.21 28.52 -7.82
N ARG A 206 -2.66 27.40 -8.30
CA ARG A 206 -2.03 27.26 -9.62
C ARG A 206 -3.00 27.58 -10.76
N THR A 207 -4.27 27.22 -10.64
CA THR A 207 -5.29 27.58 -11.63
C THR A 207 -5.57 29.10 -11.63
N SER A 208 -5.63 29.73 -10.45
CA SER A 208 -5.87 31.17 -10.33
C SER A 208 -4.66 31.99 -10.81
N LEU A 209 -3.45 31.51 -10.56
CA LEU A 209 -2.20 32.05 -11.11
C LEU A 209 -2.17 32.00 -12.64
N LYS A 210 -2.59 30.86 -13.21
CA LYS A 210 -2.68 30.71 -14.67
C LYS A 210 -3.69 31.66 -15.32
N VAL A 211 -4.82 31.93 -14.65
CA VAL A 211 -5.85 32.86 -15.14
C VAL A 211 -5.51 34.32 -14.83
N GLY A 212 -4.61 34.58 -13.88
CA GLY A 212 -4.24 35.93 -13.44
C GLY A 212 -5.27 36.57 -12.50
N ASN A 213 -6.10 35.79 -11.81
CA ASN A 213 -7.11 36.32 -10.90
C ASN A 213 -6.50 36.64 -9.52
N LEU A 214 -6.07 37.88 -9.34
CA LEU A 214 -5.36 38.38 -8.15
C LEU A 214 -6.21 38.36 -6.88
N GLU A 215 -7.50 38.68 -6.98
CA GLU A 215 -8.43 38.69 -5.83
C GLU A 215 -8.55 37.28 -5.25
N ARG A 216 -8.77 36.29 -6.11
CA ARG A 216 -8.90 34.89 -5.71
C ARG A 216 -7.61 34.32 -5.13
N ILE A 217 -6.45 34.78 -5.60
CA ILE A 217 -5.16 34.38 -5.01
C ILE A 217 -5.03 34.94 -3.59
N SER A 218 -5.33 36.21 -3.38
CA SER A 218 -5.30 36.86 -2.06
C SER A 218 -6.25 36.17 -1.06
N GLU A 219 -7.47 35.86 -1.49
CA GLU A 219 -8.43 35.09 -0.69
C GLU A 219 -7.90 33.69 -0.33
N LEU A 220 -7.33 32.98 -1.31
CA LEU A 220 -6.80 31.64 -1.10
C LEU A 220 -5.61 31.65 -0.12
N LEU A 221 -4.68 32.59 -0.24
CA LEU A 221 -3.55 32.74 0.67
C LEU A 221 -4.00 33.11 2.09
N THR A 222 -4.96 34.03 2.22
CA THR A 222 -5.53 34.41 3.53
C THR A 222 -6.30 33.25 4.19
N SER A 223 -7.00 32.43 3.39
CA SER A 223 -7.78 31.29 3.89
C SER A 223 -6.93 30.03 4.12
N ALA A 224 -5.80 29.91 3.42
CA ALA A 224 -4.88 28.79 3.55
C ALA A 224 -4.00 29.04 4.79
N ALA A 225 -4.45 28.55 5.95
CA ALA A 225 -3.57 28.47 7.10
C ALA A 225 -2.37 27.59 6.74
N VAL A 226 -1.20 28.19 6.50
CA VAL A 226 0.04 27.51 6.07
C VAL A 226 0.41 26.36 7.02
N GLU A 227 0.03 26.49 8.29
CA GLU A 227 0.20 25.46 9.33
C GLU A 227 -0.56 24.15 9.03
N ASN A 228 -1.69 24.22 8.32
CA ASN A 228 -2.56 23.09 7.98
C ASN A 228 -2.29 22.52 6.58
N LEU A 229 -1.20 22.93 5.93
CA LEU A 229 -0.77 22.39 4.64
C LEU A 229 0.31 21.31 4.84
N CYS A 230 0.44 20.40 3.88
CA CYS A 230 1.54 19.45 3.87
C CYS A 230 2.88 20.17 3.59
N GLU A 231 3.97 19.66 4.15
CA GLU A 231 5.32 20.25 4.03
C GLU A 231 5.74 20.46 2.55
N GLU A 232 5.31 19.57 1.66
CA GLU A 232 5.57 19.67 0.22
C GLU A 232 5.04 20.94 -0.44
N VAL A 233 4.04 21.58 0.18
CA VAL A 233 3.26 22.69 -0.35
C VAL A 233 3.58 24.00 0.35
N LYS A 234 4.02 23.96 1.61
CA LYS A 234 4.30 25.16 2.42
C LYS A 234 5.30 26.09 1.75
N GLU A 235 6.37 25.53 1.19
CA GLU A 235 7.43 26.32 0.52
C GLU A 235 6.88 27.09 -0.69
N GLU A 236 6.06 26.45 -1.53
CA GLU A 236 5.46 27.10 -2.70
C GLU A 236 4.48 28.20 -2.31
N VAL A 237 3.68 27.99 -1.27
CA VAL A 237 2.73 29.01 -0.79
C VAL A 237 3.47 30.23 -0.24
N LEU A 238 4.54 30.03 0.55
CA LEU A 238 5.36 31.11 1.07
C LEU A 238 6.08 31.90 -0.05
N GLU A 239 6.59 31.20 -1.07
CA GLU A 239 7.18 31.86 -2.25
C GLU A 239 6.16 32.74 -2.97
N VAL A 240 4.94 32.23 -3.18
CA VAL A 240 3.87 32.99 -3.82
C VAL A 240 3.42 34.18 -2.96
N GLU A 241 3.27 34.01 -1.65
CA GLU A 241 2.96 35.10 -0.71
C GLU A 241 4.00 36.21 -0.79
N SER A 242 5.29 35.87 -0.68
CA SER A 242 6.38 36.85 -0.73
C SER A 242 6.40 37.64 -2.04
N PHE A 243 6.09 37.00 -3.17
CA PHE A 243 6.00 37.66 -4.47
C PHE A 243 4.87 38.68 -4.52
N PHE A 244 3.70 38.35 -3.97
CA PHE A 244 2.56 39.28 -3.96
C PHE A 244 2.75 40.43 -2.98
N GLU A 245 3.38 40.19 -1.83
CA GLU A 245 3.75 41.26 -0.90
C GLU A 245 4.71 42.27 -1.54
N GLN A 246 5.78 41.78 -2.19
CA GLN A 246 6.74 42.64 -2.89
C GLN A 246 6.10 43.43 -4.04
N ARG A 247 5.19 42.82 -4.82
CA ARG A 247 4.45 43.56 -5.87
C ARG A 247 3.54 44.62 -5.30
N ARG A 248 2.91 44.36 -4.15
CA ARG A 248 2.05 45.35 -3.47
C ARG A 248 2.88 46.52 -2.95
N GLU A 249 4.03 46.25 -2.34
CA GLU A 249 4.96 47.29 -1.87
C GLU A 249 5.51 48.13 -3.03
N ALA A 250 5.89 47.50 -4.16
CA ALA A 250 6.34 48.21 -5.35
C ALA A 250 5.25 49.12 -5.95
N ALA A 251 4.01 48.65 -6.02
CA ALA A 251 2.88 49.44 -6.50
C ALA A 251 2.59 50.66 -5.60
N MET A 252 2.65 50.50 -4.27
CA MET A 252 2.49 51.61 -3.33
C MET A 252 3.64 52.62 -3.40
N ALA A 253 4.87 52.18 -3.70
CA ALA A 253 6.01 53.07 -3.88
C ALA A 253 5.93 53.89 -5.19
N GLU A 254 5.36 53.34 -6.26
CA GLU A 254 5.13 54.05 -7.51
C GLU A 254 3.98 55.07 -7.40
N GLU A 255 2.91 54.76 -6.67
CA GLU A 255 1.80 55.68 -6.40
C GLU A 255 2.16 56.82 -5.45
N GLY A 256 3.12 56.61 -4.52
CA GLY A 256 3.62 57.66 -3.62
C GLY A 256 4.68 58.58 -4.24
N ALA A 257 5.16 58.28 -5.45
CA ALA A 257 6.19 59.03 -6.17
C ALA A 257 5.65 59.87 -7.35
N SER A 258 4.34 59.79 -7.64
CA SER A 258 3.60 60.70 -8.56
C SER A 258 2.87 61.79 -7.79
#